data_AF-A0A133Q6V7-F1
#
_entry.id   AF-A0A133Q6V7-F1
#
_cell.length_a   1.000
_cell.length_b   1.000
_cell.length_c   1.000
_cell.angle_alpha   90.00
_cell.angle_beta   90.00
_cell.angle_gamma   90.00
#
_symmetry.space_group_name_H-M   'P 1'
#
loop_
_entity.id
_entity.type
_entity.pdbx_description
1 polymer ?
#
loop_
_entity_poly.entity_id
_entity_poly.type
_entity_poly.pdbx_seq_one_letter_code
_entity_poly.pdbx_strand_id
1 'polypeptide(L)'
;MDLEKQLLSEYGNKRPFKVSDGYFDNLSERIMEHISIDAGNVEQTHKKNIKLIRRLKPLLMAASIIGFVFLAVLSYRVFMGNTSLFSDVNETSIEKETPTNEKLTAEDIDEAVDYMMIDEEDIYACLSDN
;
A
#
# COMPACT_ATOMS: atom_id res chain seq x y z
N MET A 1 -8.25 -44.58 26.22
CA MET A 1 -9.67 -44.18 26.05
C MET A 1 -9.98 -42.89 26.81
N ASP A 2 -8.98 -42.29 27.45
CA ASP A 2 -9.21 -41.42 28.62
C ASP A 2 -9.30 -39.95 28.20
N LEU A 3 -8.64 -39.59 27.10
CA LEU A 3 -8.78 -38.29 26.42
C LEU A 3 -10.22 -38.06 25.91
N GLU A 4 -10.91 -39.08 25.39
CA GLU A 4 -12.32 -38.99 25.00
C GLU A 4 -13.22 -38.69 26.21
N LYS A 5 -12.98 -39.37 27.34
CA LYS A 5 -13.69 -39.13 28.60
C LYS A 5 -13.40 -37.74 29.17
N GLN A 6 -12.16 -37.27 29.06
CA GLN A 6 -11.79 -35.92 29.48
C GLN A 6 -12.53 -34.87 28.63
N LEU A 7 -12.48 -34.97 27.30
CA LEU A 7 -13.19 -34.07 26.39
C LEU A 7 -14.71 -34.06 26.66
N LEU A 8 -15.31 -35.23 26.90
CA LEU A 8 -16.73 -35.34 27.27
C LEU A 8 -17.03 -34.74 28.66
N SER A 9 -16.07 -34.70 29.59
CA SER A 9 -16.24 -34.05 30.89
C SER A 9 -16.07 -32.53 30.85
N GLU A 10 -15.20 -32.04 29.96
CA GLU A 10 -14.81 -30.63 29.85
C GLU A 10 -15.76 -29.83 28.93
N TYR A 11 -16.12 -30.41 27.78
CA TYR A 11 -16.97 -29.77 26.77
C TYR A 11 -18.41 -30.34 26.72
N GLY A 12 -18.62 -31.55 27.24
CA GLY A 12 -19.91 -32.24 27.20
C GLY A 12 -20.27 -32.78 25.81
N ASN A 13 -21.44 -33.40 25.70
CA ASN A 13 -22.07 -33.74 24.41
C ASN A 13 -23.00 -32.60 23.92
N LYS A 14 -22.57 -31.34 24.12
CA LYS A 14 -23.23 -30.19 23.52
C LYS A 14 -22.77 -30.11 22.07
N ARG A 15 -23.69 -29.96 21.12
CA ARG A 15 -23.36 -29.70 19.72
C ARG A 15 -23.37 -28.19 19.49
N PRO A 16 -22.22 -27.48 19.53
CA PRO A 16 -22.19 -26.02 19.31
C PRO A 16 -22.62 -25.66 17.89
N PHE A 17 -22.44 -26.57 16.94
CA PHE A 17 -22.86 -26.44 15.55
C PHE A 17 -24.16 -27.23 15.32
N LYS A 18 -25.31 -26.61 15.62
CA LYS A 18 -26.61 -27.01 15.05
C LYS A 18 -27.08 -25.88 14.15
N VAL A 19 -27.49 -26.19 12.92
CA VAL A 19 -28.23 -25.25 12.08
C VAL A 19 -29.68 -25.10 12.59
N SER A 20 -30.32 -23.99 12.24
CA SER A 20 -31.77 -23.84 12.38
C SER A 20 -32.50 -24.93 11.59
N ASP A 21 -33.63 -25.38 12.12
CA ASP A 21 -34.52 -26.28 11.37
C ASP A 21 -35.03 -25.53 10.13
N GLY A 22 -34.98 -26.18 8.96
CA GLY A 22 -35.25 -25.56 7.66
C GLY A 22 -34.08 -24.83 6.97
N TYR A 23 -32.88 -24.79 7.55
CA TYR A 23 -31.71 -24.11 6.95
C TYR A 23 -31.35 -24.59 5.53
N PHE A 24 -31.59 -25.87 5.24
CA PHE A 24 -31.24 -26.49 3.95
C PHE A 24 -32.31 -26.31 2.87
N ASP A 25 -33.55 -25.99 3.25
CA ASP A 25 -34.71 -26.04 2.37
C ASP A 25 -34.57 -25.04 1.20
N ASN A 26 -34.09 -23.83 1.49
CA ASN A 26 -33.82 -22.78 0.51
C ASN A 26 -32.32 -22.66 0.17
N LEU A 27 -31.48 -23.65 0.50
CA LEU A 27 -30.04 -23.59 0.23
C LEU A 27 -29.74 -23.57 -1.28
N SER A 28 -30.49 -24.33 -2.08
CA SER A 28 -30.30 -24.37 -3.54
C SER A 28 -30.63 -23.03 -4.20
N GLU A 29 -31.69 -22.37 -3.76
CA GLU A 29 -32.08 -21.03 -4.22
C GLU A 29 -30.98 -20.00 -3.90
N ARG A 30 -30.54 -19.95 -2.63
CA ARG A 30 -29.43 -19.09 -2.20
C ARG A 30 -28.13 -19.34 -2.98
N ILE A 31 -27.79 -20.60 -3.28
CA ILE A 31 -26.60 -20.93 -4.07
C ILE A 31 -26.76 -20.41 -5.51
N MET A 32 -27.92 -20.59 -6.15
CA MET A 32 -28.15 -20.07 -7.50
C MET A 32 -28.20 -18.54 -7.53
N GLU A 33 -28.76 -17.90 -6.51
CA GLU A 33 -28.71 -16.44 -6.31
C GLU A 33 -27.25 -15.97 -6.24
N HIS A 34 -26.41 -16.57 -5.39
CA HIS A 34 -25.00 -16.17 -5.23
C HIS A 34 -24.19 -16.44 -6.51
N ILE A 35 -24.41 -17.56 -7.21
CA ILE A 35 -23.76 -17.83 -8.52
C ILE A 35 -24.21 -16.82 -9.59
N SER A 36 -25.47 -16.40 -9.57
CA SER A 36 -25.99 -15.37 -10.50
C SER A 36 -25.43 -13.98 -10.18
N ILE A 37 -25.24 -13.68 -8.89
CA ILE A 37 -24.53 -12.50 -8.41
C ILE A 37 -23.06 -12.55 -8.89
N ASP A 38 -22.34 -13.63 -8.67
CA ASP A 38 -20.93 -13.77 -9.09
C ASP A 38 -20.76 -13.68 -10.61
N ALA A 39 -21.68 -14.26 -11.39
CA ALA A 39 -21.70 -14.16 -12.85
C ALA A 39 -22.06 -12.75 -13.37
N GLY A 40 -22.84 -11.98 -12.61
CA GLY A 40 -23.18 -10.59 -12.92
C GLY A 40 -22.16 -9.56 -12.45
N ASN A 41 -21.41 -9.86 -11.38
CA ASN A 41 -20.47 -8.95 -10.71
C ASN A 41 -18.99 -9.26 -11.02
N VAL A 42 -18.71 -9.86 -12.18
CA VAL A 42 -17.33 -10.04 -12.70
C VAL A 42 -16.57 -8.71 -12.80
N GLU A 43 -17.29 -7.59 -12.95
CA GLU A 43 -16.73 -6.23 -12.88
C GLU A 43 -17.28 -5.39 -11.71
N GLN A 44 -16.92 -5.76 -10.47
CA GLN A 44 -16.75 -4.74 -9.42
C GLN A 44 -15.74 -5.12 -8.32
N THR A 45 -14.58 -5.62 -8.74
CA THR A 45 -13.37 -5.30 -7.98
C THR A 45 -13.21 -3.78 -7.95
N HIS A 46 -13.34 -3.19 -6.76
CA HIS A 46 -12.70 -1.92 -6.43
C HIS A 46 -11.20 -2.11 -6.82
N LYS A 47 -10.70 -1.32 -7.78
CA LYS A 47 -9.36 -1.44 -8.42
C LYS A 47 -8.42 -0.35 -7.87
N LYS A 48 -7.56 -0.66 -6.88
CA LYS A 48 -6.90 0.21 -5.84
C LYS A 48 -6.24 1.58 -6.19
N ASN A 49 -4.90 1.70 -6.19
CA ASN A 49 -4.09 2.93 -6.01
C ASN A 49 -2.72 3.13 -6.80
N ILE A 50 -2.68 3.98 -7.88
CA ILE A 50 -1.55 4.72 -8.55
C ILE A 50 -1.77 6.21 -9.12
N LYS A 51 -2.68 7.11 -8.64
CA LYS A 51 -3.14 8.54 -8.93
C LYS A 51 -3.80 9.71 -7.96
N LEU A 52 -4.20 10.03 -6.65
CA LEU A 52 -4.61 9.78 -5.15
C LEU A 52 -3.93 9.23 -3.80
N ILE A 53 -3.69 7.93 -3.47
CA ILE A 53 -2.99 7.44 -2.21
C ILE A 53 -1.76 6.43 -2.26
N ARG A 54 -1.30 5.87 -3.39
CA ARG A 54 0.11 5.36 -3.62
C ARG A 54 1.17 6.29 -4.31
N ARG A 55 1.20 6.41 -5.66
CA ARG A 55 2.26 7.03 -6.56
C ARG A 55 3.72 7.13 -5.97
N LEU A 56 4.36 8.30 -5.97
CA LEU A 56 5.59 8.66 -5.24
C LEU A 56 6.99 8.14 -5.65
N LYS A 57 7.19 7.49 -6.82
CA LYS A 57 8.50 6.85 -7.13
C LYS A 57 9.71 7.79 -7.30
N PRO A 58 9.67 8.89 -8.07
CA PRO A 58 10.88 9.66 -8.35
C PRO A 58 11.36 10.49 -7.14
N LEU A 59 10.43 10.89 -6.26
CA LEU A 59 10.73 11.52 -4.96
C LEU A 59 11.67 10.66 -4.08
N LEU A 60 11.55 9.33 -4.16
CA LEU A 60 12.45 8.41 -3.43
C LEU A 60 13.91 8.54 -3.89
N MET A 61 14.11 8.80 -5.19
CA MET A 61 15.44 8.98 -5.78
C MET A 61 16.05 10.32 -5.36
N ALA A 62 15.27 11.40 -5.36
CA ALA A 62 15.71 12.71 -4.87
C ALA A 62 16.07 12.70 -3.37
N ALA A 63 15.26 12.02 -2.54
CA ALA A 63 15.50 11.90 -1.10
C ALA A 63 16.84 11.22 -0.75
N SER A 64 17.34 10.34 -1.63
CA SER A 64 18.64 9.68 -1.43
C SER A 64 19.81 10.67 -1.35
N ILE A 65 19.79 11.75 -2.14
CA ILE A 65 20.86 12.76 -2.19
C ILE A 65 20.94 13.50 -0.85
N ILE A 66 19.78 13.93 -0.33
CA ILE A 66 19.68 14.57 1.00
C ILE A 66 20.13 13.59 2.09
N GLY A 67 19.77 12.31 1.96
CA GLY A 67 20.23 11.23 2.84
C GLY A 67 21.75 11.06 2.84
N PHE A 68 22.40 11.05 1.68
CA PHE A 68 23.86 11.00 1.55
C PHE A 68 24.54 12.22 2.15
N VAL A 69 24.01 13.43 1.93
CA VAL A 69 24.55 14.66 2.54
C VAL A 69 24.40 14.62 4.07
N PHE A 70 23.27 14.15 4.60
CA PHE A 70 23.11 13.96 6.05
C PHE A 70 24.02 12.87 6.61
N LEU A 71 24.24 11.77 5.87
CA LEU A 71 25.20 10.73 6.26
C LEU A 71 26.64 11.26 6.25
N ALA A 72 27.02 12.09 5.28
CA ALA A 72 28.34 12.72 5.19
C ALA A 72 28.55 13.76 6.31
N VAL A 73 27.53 14.57 6.62
CA VAL A 73 27.59 15.52 7.75
C VAL A 73 27.61 14.78 9.09
N LEU A 74 26.81 13.73 9.27
CA LEU A 74 26.80 12.94 10.50
C LEU A 74 28.09 12.13 10.66
N SER A 75 28.60 11.52 9.58
CA SER A 75 29.90 10.84 9.61
C SER A 75 31.01 11.83 9.92
N TYR A 76 31.07 13.00 9.27
CA TYR A 76 32.02 14.07 9.59
C TYR A 76 31.90 14.57 11.05
N ARG A 77 30.68 14.69 11.60
CA ARG A 77 30.46 15.07 13.02
C ARG A 77 30.96 14.01 13.99
N VAL A 78 30.70 12.73 13.70
CA VAL A 78 31.18 11.59 14.49
C VAL A 78 32.70 11.51 14.37
N PHE A 79 33.21 11.41 13.15
CA PHE A 79 34.61 11.36 12.75
C PHE A 79 35.39 12.48 13.43
N MET A 80 35.09 13.77 13.20
CA MET A 80 35.79 14.89 13.86
C MET A 80 35.74 14.85 15.40
N GLY A 81 34.78 14.14 16.00
CA GLY A 81 34.70 13.87 17.44
C GLY A 81 35.55 12.68 17.94
N ASN A 82 36.04 11.80 17.06
CA ASN A 82 36.94 10.68 17.37
C ASN A 82 38.22 10.62 16.49
N THR A 83 38.44 11.58 15.59
CA THR A 83 39.57 11.57 14.66
C THR A 83 40.32 12.91 14.58
N SER A 84 41.36 12.99 15.40
CA SER A 84 42.63 13.59 15.01
C SER A 84 43.42 12.68 14.02
N LEU A 85 42.72 11.96 13.13
CA LEU A 85 43.25 10.77 12.44
C LEU A 85 42.56 10.48 11.09
N PHE A 86 43.35 10.49 10.01
CA PHE A 86 42.92 10.40 8.59
C PHE A 86 42.30 11.70 8.05
N SER A 87 42.56 12.00 6.77
CA SER A 87 42.32 13.32 6.17
C SER A 87 41.73 13.22 4.76
N ASP A 88 41.04 14.29 4.38
CA ASP A 88 40.31 14.49 3.12
C ASP A 88 41.02 14.05 1.84
N VAL A 89 40.22 13.47 0.94
CA VAL A 89 40.25 13.75 -0.50
C VAL A 89 38.80 13.96 -0.94
N ASN A 90 38.44 15.15 -1.43
CA ASN A 90 37.10 15.44 -1.92
C ASN A 90 37.15 16.21 -3.25
N GLU A 91 36.25 15.86 -4.17
CA GLU A 91 36.13 16.44 -5.51
C GLU A 91 34.89 17.33 -5.66
N THR A 92 35.02 18.29 -6.59
CA THR A 92 34.02 18.74 -7.58
C THR A 92 32.59 19.10 -7.14
N SER A 93 32.17 20.32 -7.49
CA SER A 93 30.78 20.81 -7.37
C SER A 93 30.31 21.52 -8.65
N ILE A 94 29.04 21.32 -9.03
CA ILE A 94 28.28 22.14 -10.00
C ILE A 94 26.86 22.35 -9.45
N GLU A 95 26.21 23.42 -9.89
CA GLU A 95 25.14 24.19 -9.23
C GLU A 95 23.87 24.30 -10.10
N LYS A 96 22.68 24.51 -9.49
CA LYS A 96 21.64 25.46 -9.98
C LYS A 96 20.37 25.50 -9.09
N GLU A 97 19.71 26.66 -9.09
CA GLU A 97 18.34 26.87 -8.58
C GLU A 97 17.61 28.04 -9.27
N THR A 98 16.31 28.18 -8.97
CA THR A 98 15.34 29.28 -9.27
C THR A 98 14.61 29.32 -10.64
N PRO A 99 13.35 29.80 -10.70
CA PRO A 99 12.36 29.40 -11.73
C PRO A 99 11.86 30.54 -12.65
N THR A 100 11.09 30.23 -13.70
CA THR A 100 10.36 31.21 -14.55
C THR A 100 9.19 30.56 -15.28
N ASN A 101 8.08 31.30 -15.51
CA ASN A 101 6.86 30.87 -16.22
C ASN A 101 7.09 29.86 -17.35
N GLU A 102 6.84 28.58 -17.07
CA GLU A 102 7.13 27.47 -17.98
C GLU A 102 5.89 26.67 -18.37
N LYS A 103 5.87 26.25 -19.64
CA LYS A 103 4.76 25.52 -20.24
C LYS A 103 4.92 24.03 -19.93
N LEU A 104 4.19 23.57 -18.91
CA LEU A 104 4.11 22.15 -18.51
C LEU A 104 4.13 21.22 -19.72
N THR A 105 5.13 20.34 -19.76
CA THR A 105 5.38 19.40 -20.85
C THR A 105 4.63 18.09 -20.62
N ALA A 106 4.61 17.23 -21.65
CA ALA A 106 4.04 15.90 -21.51
C ALA A 106 4.80 15.03 -20.48
N GLU A 107 6.08 15.33 -20.22
CA GLU A 107 6.92 14.57 -19.29
C GLU A 107 6.78 15.10 -17.86
N ASP A 108 6.60 16.42 -17.66
CA ASP A 108 6.16 16.98 -16.36
C ASP A 108 4.77 16.45 -15.98
N ILE A 109 3.91 16.23 -16.98
CA ILE A 109 2.58 15.64 -16.79
C ILE A 109 2.67 14.12 -16.59
N ASP A 110 3.57 13.40 -17.26
CA ASP A 110 3.75 11.95 -17.04
C ASP A 110 4.41 11.65 -15.67
N GLU A 111 5.34 12.51 -15.21
CA GLU A 111 5.91 12.43 -13.86
C GLU A 111 4.90 12.90 -12.81
N ALA A 112 4.10 13.94 -13.05
CA ALA A 112 2.91 14.20 -12.24
C ALA A 112 1.96 12.97 -12.23
N VAL A 113 1.97 12.21 -13.33
CA VAL A 113 1.28 10.94 -13.52
C VAL A 113 1.99 9.71 -12.87
N ASP A 114 3.10 9.89 -12.15
CA ASP A 114 3.53 9.05 -11.00
C ASP A 114 3.90 9.82 -9.71
N TYR A 115 3.35 11.05 -9.50
CA TYR A 115 3.27 11.72 -8.19
C TYR A 115 1.95 11.65 -7.39
N MET A 116 0.75 11.86 -7.97
CA MET A 116 -0.53 12.11 -7.23
C MET A 116 -1.35 11.00 -6.47
N MET A 117 -1.29 9.65 -6.72
CA MET A 117 -1.65 8.47 -5.84
C MET A 117 -2.85 7.27 -6.02
N ILE A 118 -4.21 7.30 -6.47
CA ILE A 118 -5.33 6.32 -7.08
C ILE A 118 -5.12 5.26 -8.26
N ASP A 119 -5.65 4.02 -8.31
CA ASP A 119 -5.64 3.17 -9.53
C ASP A 119 -6.90 3.52 -10.31
N GLU A 120 -8.05 3.15 -9.74
CA GLU A 120 -9.35 3.15 -10.42
C GLU A 120 -10.54 3.15 -9.42
N GLU A 121 -10.34 2.86 -8.11
CA GLU A 121 -11.33 3.03 -7.02
C GLU A 121 -11.77 4.48 -6.90
N ASP A 122 -10.82 5.34 -6.59
CA ASP A 122 -11.08 6.78 -6.48
C ASP A 122 -11.24 7.45 -7.87
N ILE A 123 -11.17 6.69 -8.99
CA ILE A 123 -11.76 7.12 -10.28
C ILE A 123 -13.27 6.90 -10.25
N TYR A 124 -13.75 5.73 -9.82
CA TYR A 124 -15.18 5.46 -9.66
C TYR A 124 -15.83 6.40 -8.64
N ALA A 125 -15.15 6.71 -7.53
CA ALA A 125 -15.66 7.64 -6.52
C ALA A 125 -15.91 9.06 -7.07
N CYS A 126 -15.06 9.56 -7.99
CA CYS A 126 -15.27 10.84 -8.66
C CYS A 126 -16.39 10.83 -9.71
N LEU A 127 -16.97 9.67 -10.03
CA LEU A 127 -18.06 9.51 -11.00
C LEU A 127 -19.43 9.25 -10.34
N SER A 128 -19.47 9.06 -9.02
CA SER A 128 -20.70 8.75 -8.26
C SER A 128 -21.31 9.94 -7.50
N ASP A 129 -20.67 11.12 -7.54
CA ASP A 129 -21.03 12.31 -6.75
C ASP A 129 -21.78 13.39 -7.58
N ASN A 130 -22.47 12.97 -8.65
CA ASN A 130 -23.15 13.81 -9.65
C ASN A 130 -24.24 13.04 -10.41
#